data_AF-A0A926DII2-F1
#
_entry.id   AF-A0A926DII2-F1
#
_cell.length_a   1.000
_cell.length_b   1.000
_cell.length_c   1.000
_cell.angle_alpha   90.00
_cell.angle_beta   90.00
_cell.angle_gamma   90.00
#
_symmetry.space_group_name_H-M   'P 1'
#
loop_
_entity.id
_entity.type
_entity.pdbx_description
1 polymer ?
#
loop_
_entity_poly.entity_id
_entity_poly.type
_entity_poly.pdbx_seq_one_letter_code
_entity_poly.pdbx_strand_id
1 'polypeptide(L)'
;MNTLKVLDVTLRDGGCVNDFNFGQTYMEKILAAQEASGVDVIEMGYIDENKGSESGRTQYINEKVIPHCILKHKKPGVLYVAMMDYGKFNVDNLHPRTEEGIDGIRLAFHKKDRQAVISIGRKILDKGYKLYIQPMITLRYSDAELLEFIGLVNTKLPDASGFYIVDSFGEMRPNDMSRVLNLVDHNLISSMILGFHSHNNLQMSYSNAIAMLQFPTNRDIMLDCSIMGMGKGAGNLNTELLLEHLNLYYGKNYRIAPLLEVIDTVINQLHSEFYWGYAPEYYLSAVHRCSPSYASHFYNKHMLPIDQVGELLGLIVPEKKISFDKNYAEEIYRRYNDSKSVDDAAAVADLEAAFRGKTLLLIAPGKSIGAAMEKIRSIAEQEDVVTLGLNTVLDCNDYLLTTRKDIYDSAIAAGLNIIVCSNISKGGRGNVKILNYGNWIDVDERTHDSSSVIAFNLLRACGVKKVKLAGFDGFSVNINENYYDPNLRHPVNAEQVERRNRYYKNFINRIRDEGVTVEFVTPSQYE
;
A
#
# COMPACT_ATOMS: atom_id res chain seq x y z
N MET A 1 -37.21 17.98 -7.21
CA MET A 1 -36.40 17.13 -6.31
C MET A 1 -35.30 16.53 -7.17
N ASN A 2 -34.06 16.75 -6.78
CA ASN A 2 -32.93 16.13 -7.45
C ASN A 2 -32.94 14.63 -7.17
N THR A 3 -32.51 13.83 -8.14
CA THR A 3 -32.32 12.40 -7.93
C THR A 3 -30.96 12.16 -7.28
N LEU A 4 -30.96 11.37 -6.22
CA LEU A 4 -29.76 10.86 -5.57
C LEU A 4 -29.59 9.39 -5.93
N LYS A 5 -28.42 9.01 -6.45
CA LYS A 5 -28.09 7.65 -6.87
C LYS A 5 -26.84 7.13 -6.19
N VAL A 6 -26.77 5.81 -6.06
CA VAL A 6 -25.60 5.10 -5.53
C VAL A 6 -25.04 4.20 -6.63
N LEU A 7 -23.71 4.27 -6.81
CA LEU A 7 -22.97 3.43 -7.73
C LEU A 7 -21.99 2.56 -6.95
N ASP A 8 -22.19 1.24 -7.00
CA ASP A 8 -21.28 0.30 -6.33
C ASP A 8 -20.12 -0.14 -7.25
N VAL A 9 -18.89 0.04 -6.79
CA VAL A 9 -17.63 -0.24 -7.51
C VAL A 9 -16.88 -1.47 -7.00
N THR A 10 -17.50 -2.33 -6.19
CA THR A 10 -16.83 -3.50 -5.58
C THR A 10 -16.19 -4.40 -6.63
N LEU A 11 -16.89 -4.68 -7.73
CA LEU A 11 -16.38 -5.55 -8.81
C LEU A 11 -15.32 -4.87 -9.70
N ARG A 12 -15.09 -3.55 -9.56
CA ARG A 12 -14.08 -2.81 -10.32
C ARG A 12 -12.95 -2.30 -9.44
N ASP A 13 -13.21 -1.31 -8.58
CA ASP A 13 -12.18 -0.76 -7.71
C ASP A 13 -11.74 -1.80 -6.67
N GLY A 14 -12.69 -2.54 -6.12
CA GLY A 14 -12.38 -3.66 -5.23
C GLY A 14 -11.50 -4.71 -5.92
N GLY A 15 -11.64 -4.89 -7.25
CA GLY A 15 -10.77 -5.75 -8.04
C GLY A 15 -9.30 -5.36 -7.99
N CYS A 16 -8.96 -4.11 -7.68
CA CYS A 16 -7.56 -3.70 -7.52
C CYS A 16 -6.86 -4.38 -6.33
N VAL A 17 -7.61 -4.93 -5.36
CA VAL A 17 -7.06 -5.58 -4.17
C VAL A 17 -6.59 -7.01 -4.46
N ASN A 18 -7.25 -7.73 -5.37
CA ASN A 18 -7.00 -9.13 -5.70
C ASN A 18 -6.70 -9.36 -7.18
N ASP A 19 -6.17 -8.34 -7.87
CA ASP A 19 -5.87 -8.37 -9.32
C ASP A 19 -7.06 -8.82 -10.20
N PHE A 20 -8.25 -8.34 -9.83
CA PHE A 20 -9.54 -8.59 -10.46
C PHE A 20 -9.94 -10.07 -10.47
N ASN A 21 -9.27 -10.89 -9.66
CA ASN A 21 -9.46 -12.33 -9.61
C ASN A 21 -10.28 -12.75 -8.37
N PHE A 22 -11.58 -12.46 -8.42
CA PHE A 22 -12.52 -12.88 -7.37
C PHE A 22 -12.88 -14.37 -7.46
N GLY A 23 -12.78 -14.98 -8.64
CA GLY A 23 -13.38 -16.28 -8.94
C GLY A 23 -14.89 -16.17 -9.21
N GLN A 24 -15.40 -17.03 -10.10
CA GLN A 24 -16.77 -16.95 -10.64
C GLN A 24 -17.84 -16.91 -9.55
N THR A 25 -17.76 -17.81 -8.58
CA THR A 25 -18.74 -17.91 -7.49
C THR A 25 -18.80 -16.63 -6.66
N TYR A 26 -17.67 -15.99 -6.38
CA TYR A 26 -17.63 -14.77 -5.57
C TYR A 26 -18.13 -13.58 -6.35
N MET A 27 -17.77 -13.48 -7.63
CA MET A 27 -18.33 -12.48 -8.55
C MET A 27 -19.86 -12.54 -8.57
N GLU A 28 -20.44 -13.73 -8.77
CA GLU A 28 -21.90 -13.91 -8.83
C GLU A 28 -22.59 -13.60 -7.49
N LYS A 29 -21.99 -13.98 -6.35
CA LYS A 29 -22.51 -13.63 -5.01
C LYS A 29 -22.48 -12.12 -4.74
N ILE A 30 -21.38 -11.45 -5.11
CA ILE A 30 -21.24 -10.00 -4.97
C ILE A 30 -22.28 -9.28 -5.83
N LEU A 31 -22.40 -9.66 -7.11
CA LEU A 31 -23.40 -9.08 -8.02
C LEU A 31 -24.83 -9.25 -7.47
N ALA A 32 -25.18 -10.46 -7.03
CA ALA A 32 -26.50 -10.74 -6.47
C ALA A 32 -26.79 -9.90 -5.21
N ALA A 33 -25.79 -9.70 -4.34
CA ALA A 33 -25.92 -8.87 -3.14
C ALA A 33 -26.09 -7.38 -3.49
N GLN A 34 -25.29 -6.86 -4.43
CA GLN A 34 -25.42 -5.50 -4.95
C GLN A 34 -26.84 -5.29 -5.51
N GLU A 35 -27.28 -6.15 -6.43
CA GLU A 35 -28.62 -6.09 -6.99
C GLU A 35 -29.74 -6.19 -5.94
N ALA A 36 -29.60 -7.07 -4.96
CA ALA A 36 -30.58 -7.26 -3.88
C ALA A 36 -30.62 -6.07 -2.91
N SER A 37 -29.52 -5.34 -2.76
CA SER A 37 -29.44 -4.12 -1.94
C SER A 37 -30.21 -2.94 -2.54
N GLY A 38 -30.46 -2.98 -3.86
CA GLY A 38 -31.18 -1.95 -4.57
C GLY A 38 -30.33 -0.74 -4.95
N VAL A 39 -28.99 -0.85 -4.96
CA VAL A 39 -28.12 0.19 -5.54
C VAL A 39 -28.54 0.50 -6.98
N ASP A 40 -28.41 1.76 -7.38
CA ASP A 40 -28.93 2.25 -8.66
C ASP A 40 -28.03 1.86 -9.84
N VAL A 41 -26.71 1.78 -9.60
CA VAL A 41 -25.71 1.49 -10.62
C VAL A 41 -24.66 0.51 -10.09
N ILE A 42 -24.25 -0.45 -10.90
CA ILE A 42 -23.19 -1.42 -10.59
C ILE A 42 -22.08 -1.31 -11.63
N GLU A 43 -20.85 -1.08 -11.17
CA GLU A 43 -19.67 -1.08 -12.04
C GLU A 43 -19.10 -2.49 -12.16
N MET A 44 -19.26 -3.06 -13.35
CA MET A 44 -19.03 -4.47 -13.65
C MET A 44 -17.57 -4.84 -13.82
N GLY A 45 -16.64 -3.90 -13.68
CA GLY A 45 -15.21 -4.15 -13.82
C GLY A 45 -14.53 -3.16 -14.76
N TYR A 46 -13.41 -3.60 -15.32
CA TYR A 46 -12.44 -2.75 -16.00
C TYR A 46 -12.11 -3.29 -17.39
N ILE A 47 -12.14 -2.44 -18.42
CA ILE A 47 -11.81 -2.82 -19.80
C ILE A 47 -10.35 -2.46 -20.11
N ASP A 48 -9.56 -3.46 -20.48
CA ASP A 48 -8.13 -3.34 -20.81
C ASP A 48 -7.77 -4.37 -21.90
N GLU A 49 -7.47 -3.91 -23.12
CA GLU A 49 -7.21 -4.82 -24.25
C GLU A 49 -5.88 -5.59 -24.11
N ASN A 50 -4.99 -5.16 -23.23
CA ASN A 50 -3.66 -5.75 -23.05
C ASN A 50 -3.59 -6.73 -21.87
N LYS A 51 -4.33 -6.45 -20.79
CA LYS A 51 -4.31 -7.23 -19.54
C LYS A 51 -5.63 -7.91 -19.20
N GLY A 52 -6.68 -7.58 -19.95
CA GLY A 52 -8.00 -8.13 -19.77
C GLY A 52 -8.08 -9.62 -20.08
N SER A 53 -9.08 -10.28 -19.51
CA SER A 53 -9.35 -11.70 -19.64
C SER A 53 -10.71 -11.94 -20.31
N GLU A 54 -10.87 -13.12 -20.90
CA GLU A 54 -12.12 -13.54 -21.54
C GLU A 54 -13.07 -14.28 -20.57
N SER A 55 -12.59 -14.65 -19.39
CA SER A 55 -13.40 -15.26 -18.33
C SER A 55 -12.73 -15.17 -16.96
N GLY A 56 -13.51 -15.38 -15.90
CA GLY A 56 -13.01 -15.61 -14.54
C GLY A 56 -12.44 -14.39 -13.79
N ARG A 57 -12.30 -13.24 -14.45
CA ARG A 57 -11.81 -11.98 -13.85
C ARG A 57 -12.75 -10.82 -14.20
N THR A 58 -12.74 -9.78 -13.37
CA THR A 58 -13.44 -8.51 -13.64
C THR A 58 -12.57 -7.47 -14.36
N GLN A 59 -11.47 -7.92 -14.96
CA GLN A 59 -10.69 -7.17 -15.94
C GLN A 59 -10.89 -7.83 -17.30
N TYR A 60 -11.53 -7.14 -18.23
CA TYR A 60 -12.02 -7.70 -19.48
C TYR A 60 -11.22 -7.20 -20.68
N ILE A 61 -10.97 -8.09 -21.64
CA ILE A 61 -10.28 -7.71 -22.88
C ILE A 61 -11.14 -6.76 -23.75
N ASN A 62 -12.46 -6.85 -23.64
CA ASN A 62 -13.43 -5.93 -24.23
C ASN A 62 -14.79 -6.05 -23.51
N GLU A 63 -15.70 -5.13 -23.80
CA GLU A 63 -17.04 -5.04 -23.20
C GLU A 63 -17.94 -6.25 -23.48
N LYS A 64 -17.74 -6.96 -24.59
CA LYS A 64 -18.58 -8.12 -24.96
C LYS A 64 -18.37 -9.31 -24.05
N VAL A 65 -17.27 -9.35 -23.31
CA VAL A 65 -17.01 -10.41 -22.35
C VAL A 65 -17.96 -10.32 -21.15
N ILE A 66 -18.37 -9.12 -20.75
CA ILE A 66 -19.11 -8.88 -19.49
C ILE A 66 -20.42 -9.67 -19.42
N PRO A 67 -21.29 -9.69 -20.46
CA PRO A 67 -22.53 -10.47 -20.42
C PRO A 67 -22.31 -11.98 -20.34
N HIS A 68 -21.24 -12.48 -20.97
CA HIS A 68 -20.89 -13.91 -20.95
C HIS A 68 -20.21 -14.32 -19.64
N CYS A 69 -19.47 -13.40 -19.02
CA CYS A 69 -18.71 -13.68 -17.82
C CYS A 69 -19.57 -13.61 -16.55
N ILE A 70 -20.39 -12.56 -16.41
CA ILE A 70 -21.08 -12.29 -15.13
C ILE A 70 -22.48 -11.67 -15.31
N LEU A 71 -22.68 -10.80 -16.29
CA LEU A 71 -23.96 -10.10 -16.50
C LEU A 71 -24.92 -10.89 -17.42
N LYS A 72 -25.29 -12.10 -17.00
CA LYS A 72 -26.14 -13.00 -17.81
C LYS A 72 -27.54 -12.43 -18.03
N HIS A 73 -28.09 -11.76 -17.02
CA HIS A 73 -29.38 -11.08 -17.07
C HIS A 73 -29.30 -9.76 -16.32
N LYS A 74 -29.96 -8.73 -16.84
CA LYS A 74 -30.02 -7.42 -16.19
C LYS A 74 -31.24 -7.35 -15.29
N LYS A 75 -31.05 -6.83 -14.08
CA LYS A 75 -32.14 -6.54 -13.16
C LYS A 75 -32.85 -5.24 -13.58
N PRO A 76 -34.18 -5.26 -13.72
CA PRO A 76 -34.94 -4.04 -14.01
C PRO A 76 -34.66 -2.95 -12.97
N GLY A 77 -34.41 -1.73 -13.44
CA GLY A 77 -34.15 -0.56 -12.58
C GLY A 77 -32.68 -0.38 -12.15
N VAL A 78 -31.79 -1.33 -12.47
CA VAL A 78 -30.34 -1.22 -12.21
C VAL A 78 -29.61 -0.88 -13.51
N LEU A 79 -28.67 0.06 -13.45
CA LEU A 79 -27.75 0.35 -14.56
C LEU A 79 -26.43 -0.37 -14.36
N TYR A 80 -25.87 -0.90 -15.44
CA TYR A 80 -24.60 -1.60 -15.42
C TYR A 80 -23.57 -0.81 -16.22
N VAL A 81 -22.42 -0.54 -15.64
CA VAL A 81 -21.37 0.27 -16.29
C VAL A 81 -20.02 -0.42 -16.19
N ALA A 82 -19.06 -0.02 -17.02
CA ALA A 82 -17.67 -0.48 -16.89
C ALA A 82 -16.70 0.69 -16.97
N MET A 83 -15.57 0.57 -16.28
CA MET A 83 -14.48 1.53 -16.35
C MET A 83 -13.62 1.29 -17.59
N MET A 84 -13.20 2.38 -18.24
CA MET A 84 -12.19 2.36 -19.28
C MET A 84 -11.20 3.50 -19.04
N ASP A 85 -9.91 3.20 -18.94
CA ASP A 85 -8.88 4.23 -18.88
C ASP A 85 -8.42 4.62 -20.29
N TYR A 86 -8.22 5.92 -20.48
CA TYR A 86 -7.56 6.44 -21.65
C TYR A 86 -6.20 5.75 -21.89
N GLY A 87 -6.03 5.20 -23.10
CA GLY A 87 -4.81 4.54 -23.54
C GLY A 87 -4.70 3.04 -23.22
N LYS A 88 -5.68 2.44 -22.53
CA LYS A 88 -5.69 0.99 -22.25
C LYS A 88 -6.63 0.17 -23.13
N PHE A 89 -7.47 0.83 -23.89
CA PHE A 89 -8.38 0.21 -24.84
C PHE A 89 -8.58 1.15 -26.03
N ASN A 90 -8.48 0.62 -27.24
CA ASN A 90 -8.80 1.39 -28.43
C ASN A 90 -10.33 1.48 -28.60
N VAL A 91 -10.89 2.67 -28.39
CA VAL A 91 -12.34 2.93 -28.51
C VAL A 91 -12.93 2.59 -29.88
N ASP A 92 -12.12 2.53 -30.94
CA ASP A 92 -12.60 2.09 -32.26
C ASP A 92 -13.02 0.61 -32.27
N ASN A 93 -12.46 -0.19 -31.36
CA ASN A 93 -12.81 -1.59 -31.15
C ASN A 93 -14.06 -1.79 -30.26
N LEU A 94 -14.60 -0.72 -29.66
CA LEU A 94 -15.83 -0.77 -28.87
C LEU A 94 -17.01 -1.09 -29.80
N HIS A 95 -17.87 -2.05 -29.48
CA HIS A 95 -19.03 -2.37 -30.32
C HIS A 95 -20.20 -1.42 -29.99
N PRO A 96 -21.22 -1.28 -30.86
CA PRO A 96 -22.44 -0.58 -30.48
C PRO A 96 -23.09 -1.22 -29.25
N ARG A 97 -23.68 -0.40 -28.37
CA ARG A 97 -24.37 -0.87 -27.16
C ARG A 97 -25.53 -1.78 -27.54
N THR A 98 -25.61 -2.94 -26.88
CA THR A 98 -26.74 -3.86 -26.96
C THR A 98 -27.59 -3.78 -25.69
N GLU A 99 -28.84 -4.28 -25.75
CA GLU A 99 -29.72 -4.31 -24.57
C GLU A 99 -29.21 -5.26 -23.48
N GLU A 100 -28.64 -6.39 -23.89
CA GLU A 100 -28.03 -7.42 -23.02
C GLU A 100 -26.68 -6.98 -22.44
N GLY A 101 -26.04 -5.96 -23.02
CA GLY A 101 -24.75 -5.43 -22.57
C GLY A 101 -24.84 -4.41 -21.44
N ILE A 102 -23.66 -3.92 -21.04
CA ILE A 102 -23.55 -2.77 -20.13
C ILE A 102 -24.21 -1.52 -20.73
N ASP A 103 -24.75 -0.67 -19.87
CA ASP A 103 -25.46 0.57 -20.22
C ASP A 103 -24.54 1.75 -20.47
N GLY A 104 -23.36 1.77 -19.85
CA GLY A 104 -22.47 2.91 -19.91
C GLY A 104 -21.00 2.61 -19.70
N ILE A 105 -20.19 3.56 -20.13
CA ILE A 105 -18.74 3.58 -19.93
C ILE A 105 -18.39 4.74 -19.04
N ARG A 106 -17.56 4.47 -18.04
CA ARG A 106 -16.94 5.49 -17.22
C ARG A 106 -15.51 5.69 -17.72
N LEU A 107 -15.26 6.83 -18.37
CA LEU A 107 -13.99 7.12 -19.02
C LEU A 107 -13.06 7.86 -18.05
N ALA A 108 -12.04 7.16 -17.55
CA ALA A 108 -11.03 7.72 -16.67
C ALA A 108 -9.77 8.13 -17.42
N PHE A 109 -9.18 9.26 -17.01
CA PHE A 109 -8.00 9.82 -17.68
C PHE A 109 -7.24 10.75 -16.75
N HIS A 110 -5.96 10.96 -17.07
CA HIS A 110 -5.13 11.93 -16.38
C HIS A 110 -5.29 13.33 -16.98
N LYS A 111 -5.00 14.35 -16.17
CA LYS A 111 -5.06 15.79 -16.53
C LYS A 111 -4.42 16.17 -17.86
N LYS A 112 -3.30 15.53 -18.22
CA LYS A 112 -2.59 15.77 -19.48
C LYS A 112 -3.40 15.35 -20.71
N ASP A 113 -4.32 14.40 -20.55
CA ASP A 113 -5.08 13.77 -21.64
C ASP A 113 -6.49 14.39 -21.79
N ARG A 114 -6.85 15.39 -20.97
CA ARG A 114 -8.19 15.99 -20.89
C ARG A 114 -8.72 16.55 -22.23
N GLN A 115 -7.84 16.95 -23.13
CA GLN A 115 -8.26 17.39 -24.47
C GLN A 115 -8.54 16.21 -25.40
N ALA A 116 -7.69 15.18 -25.36
CA ALA A 116 -7.80 14.00 -26.22
C ALA A 116 -9.04 13.17 -25.90
N VAL A 117 -9.44 13.10 -24.63
CA VAL A 117 -10.60 12.31 -24.20
C VAL A 117 -11.94 12.83 -24.73
N ILE A 118 -12.01 14.08 -25.21
CA ILE A 118 -13.24 14.64 -25.79
C ILE A 118 -13.67 13.87 -27.04
N SER A 119 -12.73 13.54 -27.94
CA SER A 119 -13.06 12.77 -29.16
C SER A 119 -13.44 11.33 -28.84
N ILE A 120 -12.79 10.72 -27.85
CA ILE A 120 -13.09 9.36 -27.37
C ILE A 120 -14.48 9.33 -26.72
N GLY A 121 -14.79 10.30 -25.86
CA GLY A 121 -16.12 10.43 -25.26
C GLY A 121 -17.22 10.53 -26.31
N ARG A 122 -17.00 11.30 -27.38
CA ARG A 122 -17.96 11.38 -28.49
C ARG A 122 -18.16 10.03 -29.17
N LYS A 123 -17.08 9.29 -29.47
CA LYS A 123 -17.18 7.93 -30.04
C LYS A 123 -17.96 6.96 -29.14
N ILE A 124 -17.80 7.05 -27.82
CA ILE A 124 -18.56 6.24 -26.86
C ILE A 124 -20.05 6.57 -26.92
N LEU A 125 -20.40 7.86 -26.93
CA LEU A 125 -21.79 8.34 -27.05
C LEU A 125 -22.41 7.91 -28.38
N ASP A 126 -21.68 8.03 -29.48
CA ASP A 126 -22.15 7.66 -30.83
C ASP A 126 -22.42 6.14 -30.96
N LYS A 127 -21.76 5.31 -30.12
CA LYS A 127 -22.04 3.87 -30.00
C LYS A 127 -23.23 3.56 -29.09
N GLY A 128 -23.88 4.58 -28.52
CA GLY A 128 -25.12 4.46 -27.75
C GLY A 128 -24.94 4.19 -26.25
N TYR A 129 -23.71 4.27 -25.73
CA TYR A 129 -23.45 4.13 -24.29
C TYR A 129 -23.71 5.43 -23.54
N LYS A 130 -24.18 5.31 -22.30
CA LYS A 130 -24.08 6.40 -21.33
C LYS A 130 -22.60 6.68 -21.04
N LEU A 131 -22.21 7.95 -21.05
CA LEU A 131 -20.82 8.36 -20.76
C LEU A 131 -20.73 9.03 -19.39
N TYR A 132 -19.80 8.58 -18.55
CA TYR A 132 -19.44 9.25 -17.30
C TYR A 132 -17.97 9.69 -17.38
N ILE A 133 -17.72 10.98 -17.15
CA ILE A 133 -16.40 11.60 -17.35
C ILE A 133 -15.66 11.60 -16.01
N GLN A 134 -14.47 10.99 -15.96
CA GLN A 134 -13.70 10.80 -14.72
C GLN A 134 -12.29 11.40 -14.79
N PRO A 135 -12.13 12.71 -14.54
CA PRO A 135 -10.81 13.33 -14.43
C PRO A 135 -10.12 12.85 -13.14
N MET A 136 -9.19 11.91 -13.27
CA MET A 136 -8.44 11.36 -12.12
C MET A 136 -7.65 12.45 -11.40
N ILE A 137 -7.59 12.33 -10.07
CA ILE A 137 -6.88 13.26 -9.18
C ILE A 137 -7.35 14.71 -9.40
N THR A 138 -8.66 14.95 -9.25
CA THR A 138 -9.28 16.26 -9.54
C THR A 138 -8.61 17.42 -8.79
N LEU A 139 -8.05 17.17 -7.59
CA LEU A 139 -7.31 18.15 -6.81
C LEU A 139 -6.00 18.66 -7.44
N ARG A 140 -5.51 18.04 -8.51
CA ARG A 140 -4.31 18.51 -9.25
C ARG A 140 -4.63 19.50 -10.36
N TYR A 141 -5.91 19.76 -10.61
CA TYR A 141 -6.31 20.85 -11.51
C TYR A 141 -6.28 22.17 -10.73
N SER A 142 -5.65 23.18 -11.32
CA SER A 142 -5.95 24.55 -10.92
C SER A 142 -7.39 24.88 -11.28
N ASP A 143 -7.96 25.89 -10.64
CA ASP A 143 -9.33 26.34 -10.91
C ASP A 143 -9.52 26.66 -12.40
N ALA A 144 -8.55 27.34 -13.03
CA ALA A 144 -8.59 27.69 -14.44
C ALA A 144 -8.61 26.45 -15.36
N GLU A 145 -7.77 25.45 -15.08
CA GLU A 145 -7.72 24.22 -15.89
C GLU A 145 -8.98 23.36 -15.73
N LEU A 146 -9.57 23.34 -14.52
CA LEU A 146 -10.81 22.64 -14.27
C LEU A 146 -11.98 23.32 -15.01
N LEU A 147 -12.06 24.66 -14.95
CA LEU A 147 -13.08 25.44 -15.65
C LEU A 147 -12.94 25.36 -17.17
N GLU A 148 -11.72 25.40 -17.70
CA GLU A 148 -11.41 25.15 -19.11
C GLU A 148 -11.97 23.79 -19.55
N PHE A 149 -11.67 22.75 -18.77
CA PHE A 149 -12.11 21.41 -19.09
C PHE A 149 -13.64 21.24 -19.00
N ILE A 150 -14.28 21.82 -17.98
CA ILE A 150 -15.74 21.85 -17.87
C ILE A 150 -16.36 22.54 -19.09
N GLY A 151 -15.78 23.66 -19.54
CA GLY A 151 -16.23 24.35 -20.75
C GLY A 151 -16.15 23.48 -22.01
N LEU A 152 -15.08 22.69 -22.16
CA LEU A 152 -14.94 21.71 -23.23
C LEU A 152 -16.00 20.61 -23.15
N VAL A 153 -16.25 20.07 -21.95
CA VAL A 153 -17.28 19.04 -21.73
C VAL A 153 -18.67 19.58 -22.07
N ASN A 154 -19.02 20.77 -21.57
CA ASN A 154 -20.31 21.40 -21.84
C ASN A 154 -20.54 21.63 -23.35
N THR A 155 -19.50 22.02 -24.08
CA THR A 155 -19.63 22.36 -25.50
C THR A 155 -19.52 21.17 -26.44
N LYS A 156 -18.73 20.15 -26.10
CA LYS A 156 -18.40 19.04 -27.00
C LYS A 156 -19.05 17.71 -26.59
N LEU A 157 -19.40 17.55 -25.33
CA LEU A 157 -20.04 16.35 -24.79
C LEU A 157 -21.31 16.69 -23.97
N PRO A 158 -22.19 17.61 -24.42
CA PRO A 158 -23.37 18.02 -23.63
C PRO A 158 -24.30 16.86 -23.26
N ASP A 159 -24.23 15.76 -24.01
CA ASP A 159 -25.07 14.55 -23.85
C ASP A 159 -24.45 13.50 -22.90
N ALA A 160 -23.27 13.77 -22.31
CA ALA A 160 -22.69 12.89 -21.30
C ALA A 160 -23.64 12.78 -20.10
N SER A 161 -23.70 11.60 -19.47
CA SER A 161 -24.62 11.31 -18.37
C SER A 161 -24.13 11.86 -17.04
N GLY A 162 -22.83 12.02 -16.84
CA GLY A 162 -22.30 12.62 -15.62
C GLY A 162 -20.83 13.02 -15.67
N PHE A 163 -20.45 13.88 -14.74
CA PHE A 163 -19.10 14.36 -14.52
C PHE A 163 -18.70 14.08 -13.08
N TYR A 164 -17.53 13.49 -12.87
CA TYR A 164 -17.09 13.07 -11.55
C TYR A 164 -16.02 13.98 -10.96
N ILE A 165 -16.14 14.21 -9.65
CA ILE A 165 -15.02 14.59 -8.79
C ILE A 165 -14.38 13.30 -8.29
N VAL A 166 -13.07 13.14 -8.50
CA VAL A 166 -12.33 11.90 -8.19
C VAL A 166 -11.16 12.20 -7.25
N ASP A 167 -11.29 11.79 -5.99
CA ASP A 167 -10.22 11.84 -4.98
C ASP A 167 -9.37 10.57 -5.00
N SER A 168 -8.64 10.35 -6.10
CA SER A 168 -7.87 9.13 -6.36
C SER A 168 -6.77 8.84 -5.32
N PHE A 169 -6.30 9.85 -4.58
CA PHE A 169 -5.26 9.70 -3.55
C PHE A 169 -5.82 9.74 -2.12
N GLY A 170 -7.15 9.84 -1.97
CA GLY A 170 -7.80 9.88 -0.65
C GLY A 170 -7.30 11.04 0.21
N GLU A 171 -6.93 12.16 -0.42
CA GLU A 171 -6.27 13.31 0.21
C GLU A 171 -7.24 14.49 0.43
N MET A 172 -8.46 14.40 -0.10
CA MET A 172 -9.44 15.48 -0.07
C MET A 172 -9.95 15.75 1.34
N ARG A 173 -9.93 17.02 1.74
CA ARG A 173 -10.47 17.52 3.02
C ARG A 173 -11.74 18.36 2.78
N PRO A 174 -12.49 18.74 3.82
CA PRO A 174 -13.77 19.44 3.65
C PRO A 174 -13.64 20.77 2.87
N ASN A 175 -12.55 21.52 3.07
CA ASN A 175 -12.30 22.76 2.33
C ASN A 175 -12.03 22.50 0.84
N ASP A 176 -11.27 21.43 0.53
CA ASP A 176 -10.99 21.03 -0.84
C ASP A 176 -12.27 20.56 -1.54
N MET A 177 -13.07 19.74 -0.85
CA MET A 177 -14.36 19.26 -1.32
C MET A 177 -15.31 20.44 -1.61
N SER A 178 -15.43 21.38 -0.67
CA SER A 178 -16.26 22.58 -0.83
C SER A 178 -15.80 23.42 -2.03
N ARG A 179 -14.49 23.63 -2.22
CA ARG A 179 -13.96 24.38 -3.37
C ARG A 179 -14.31 23.70 -4.68
N VAL A 180 -14.01 22.40 -4.82
CA VAL A 180 -14.22 21.67 -6.07
C VAL A 180 -15.71 21.52 -6.39
N LEU A 181 -16.55 21.22 -5.40
CA LEU A 181 -18.00 21.17 -5.59
C LEU A 181 -18.54 22.50 -6.10
N ASN A 182 -18.16 23.63 -5.51
CA ASN A 182 -18.61 24.94 -5.99
C ASN A 182 -18.20 25.18 -7.44
N LEU A 183 -16.94 24.89 -7.81
CA LEU A 183 -16.47 25.08 -9.19
C LEU A 183 -17.25 24.22 -10.19
N VAL A 184 -17.42 22.92 -9.90
CA VAL A 184 -18.10 22.00 -10.81
C VAL A 184 -19.59 22.30 -10.88
N ASP A 185 -20.25 22.47 -9.73
CA ASP A 185 -21.70 22.70 -9.66
C ASP A 185 -22.14 24.00 -10.34
N HIS A 186 -21.38 25.08 -10.25
CA HIS A 186 -21.77 26.35 -10.87
C HIS A 186 -21.52 26.39 -12.38
N ASN A 187 -20.56 25.62 -12.89
CA ASN A 187 -20.07 25.77 -14.26
C ASN A 187 -20.43 24.61 -15.19
N LEU A 188 -20.73 23.41 -14.66
CA LEU A 188 -21.15 22.26 -15.48
C LEU A 188 -22.57 22.49 -16.04
N ILE A 189 -22.90 21.94 -17.20
CA ILE A 189 -24.29 22.01 -17.71
C ILE A 189 -25.26 21.28 -16.76
N SER A 190 -26.44 21.86 -16.49
CA SER A 190 -27.38 21.38 -15.45
C SER A 190 -27.97 19.98 -15.70
N SER A 191 -27.91 19.49 -16.94
CA SER A 191 -28.40 18.16 -17.33
C SER A 191 -27.49 17.00 -16.87
N MET A 192 -26.23 17.28 -16.52
CA MET A 192 -25.28 16.25 -16.10
C MET A 192 -25.38 15.95 -14.60
N ILE A 193 -25.35 14.66 -14.28
CA ILE A 193 -25.21 14.18 -12.90
C ILE A 193 -23.82 14.55 -12.39
N LEU A 194 -23.74 15.09 -11.17
CA LEU A 194 -22.49 15.32 -10.48
C LEU A 194 -22.13 14.07 -9.65
N GLY A 195 -21.08 13.37 -10.08
CA GLY A 195 -20.56 12.18 -9.42
C GLY A 195 -19.45 12.48 -8.43
N PHE A 196 -19.30 11.66 -7.39
CA PHE A 196 -18.14 11.71 -6.50
C PHE A 196 -17.61 10.31 -6.20
N HIS A 197 -16.31 10.15 -6.39
CA HIS A 197 -15.55 8.94 -6.08
C HIS A 197 -14.39 9.29 -5.16
N SER A 198 -14.26 8.60 -4.03
CA SER A 198 -13.24 8.91 -3.02
C SER A 198 -12.66 7.68 -2.34
N HIS A 199 -11.43 7.85 -1.84
CA HIS A 199 -10.70 6.84 -1.10
C HIS A 199 -10.49 7.22 0.38
N ASN A 200 -10.25 6.23 1.21
CA ASN A 200 -10.13 6.31 2.67
C ASN A 200 -8.69 6.47 3.18
N ASN A 201 -7.75 6.93 2.35
CA ASN A 201 -6.34 7.08 2.77
C ASN A 201 -6.18 8.03 3.97
N LEU A 202 -7.06 9.03 4.10
CA LEU A 202 -7.21 9.88 5.29
C LEU A 202 -8.44 9.56 6.14
N GLN A 203 -9.16 8.46 5.87
CA GLN A 203 -10.44 8.11 6.51
C GLN A 203 -11.53 9.18 6.34
N MET A 204 -11.49 9.91 5.22
CA MET A 204 -12.38 11.05 4.97
C MET A 204 -13.49 10.76 3.95
N SER A 205 -13.54 9.57 3.35
CA SER A 205 -14.46 9.27 2.25
C SER A 205 -15.93 9.43 2.67
N TYR A 206 -16.33 8.85 3.80
CA TYR A 206 -17.68 9.00 4.35
C TYR A 206 -18.00 10.45 4.69
N SER A 207 -17.11 11.14 5.39
CA SER A 207 -17.28 12.55 5.75
C SER A 207 -17.47 13.46 4.53
N ASN A 208 -16.65 13.29 3.49
CA ASN A 208 -16.74 14.06 2.25
C ASN A 208 -18.02 13.73 1.45
N ALA A 209 -18.48 12.47 1.48
CA ALA A 209 -19.75 12.10 0.86
C ALA A 209 -20.93 12.78 1.57
N ILE A 210 -20.94 12.84 2.91
CA ILE A 210 -21.96 13.59 3.67
C ILE A 210 -21.90 15.07 3.33
N ALA A 211 -20.70 15.66 3.22
CA ALA A 211 -20.54 17.05 2.80
C ALA A 211 -21.12 17.31 1.40
N MET A 212 -20.99 16.37 0.46
CA MET A 212 -21.64 16.45 -0.85
C MET A 212 -23.16 16.42 -0.76
N LEU A 213 -23.71 15.51 0.06
CA LEU A 213 -25.16 15.37 0.22
C LEU A 213 -25.79 16.61 0.87
N GLN A 214 -25.05 17.29 1.74
CA GLN A 214 -25.48 18.53 2.40
C GLN A 214 -25.23 19.78 1.54
N PHE A 215 -24.54 19.65 0.40
CA PHE A 215 -24.26 20.78 -0.47
C PHE A 215 -25.55 21.25 -1.17
N PRO A 216 -25.88 22.55 -1.12
CA PRO A 216 -27.12 23.08 -1.68
C PRO A 216 -27.03 23.18 -3.21
N THR A 217 -27.35 22.08 -3.90
CA THR A 217 -27.41 22.00 -5.37
C THR A 217 -28.81 21.64 -5.86
N ASN A 218 -29.11 21.98 -7.12
CA ASN A 218 -30.29 21.52 -7.87
C ASN A 218 -29.94 20.39 -8.86
N ARG A 219 -28.72 19.84 -8.79
CA ARG A 219 -28.26 18.73 -9.64
C ARG A 219 -28.57 17.39 -9.04
N ASP A 220 -28.75 16.43 -9.94
CA ASP A 220 -28.70 15.03 -9.60
C ASP A 220 -27.28 14.66 -9.13
N ILE A 221 -27.20 13.87 -8.07
CA ILE A 221 -25.94 13.46 -7.43
C ILE A 221 -25.80 11.95 -7.56
N MET A 222 -24.57 11.48 -7.77
CA MET A 222 -24.22 10.07 -7.70
C MET A 222 -22.97 9.86 -6.83
N LEU A 223 -23.09 8.98 -5.84
CA LEU A 223 -21.99 8.63 -4.95
C LEU A 223 -21.48 7.23 -5.27
N ASP A 224 -20.17 7.12 -5.48
CA ASP A 224 -19.50 5.84 -5.60
C ASP A 224 -19.18 5.26 -4.22
N CYS A 225 -19.40 3.96 -4.06
CA CYS A 225 -19.06 3.21 -2.87
C CYS A 225 -18.70 1.76 -3.20
N SER A 226 -18.12 1.03 -2.26
CA SER A 226 -17.94 -0.42 -2.37
C SER A 226 -18.19 -1.11 -1.04
N ILE A 227 -18.59 -2.38 -1.11
CA ILE A 227 -18.90 -3.20 0.05
C ILE A 227 -17.67 -3.29 0.96
N MET A 228 -17.84 -2.97 2.25
CA MET A 228 -16.75 -2.90 3.22
C MET A 228 -15.61 -1.95 2.80
N GLY A 229 -15.92 -0.98 1.92
CA GLY A 229 -14.94 -0.05 1.35
C GLY A 229 -13.88 -0.75 0.49
N MET A 230 -14.13 -1.95 -0.03
CA MET A 230 -13.14 -2.70 -0.82
C MET A 230 -12.66 -1.89 -2.03
N GLY A 231 -11.36 -1.59 -2.10
CA GLY A 231 -10.81 -0.73 -3.13
C GLY A 231 -9.32 -0.50 -2.99
N LYS A 232 -8.74 0.20 -3.96
CA LYS A 232 -7.31 0.55 -3.94
C LYS A 232 -6.93 1.35 -2.69
N GLY A 233 -5.71 1.14 -2.21
CA GLY A 233 -5.16 1.89 -1.08
C GLY A 233 -5.86 1.50 0.23
N ALA A 234 -6.31 2.49 0.99
CA ALA A 234 -7.07 2.25 2.21
C ALA A 234 -8.56 1.94 1.98
N GLY A 235 -8.97 1.76 0.72
CA GLY A 235 -10.35 1.47 0.34
C GLY A 235 -11.16 2.69 -0.08
N ASN A 236 -12.43 2.48 -0.36
CA ASN A 236 -13.41 3.50 -0.80
C ASN A 236 -14.44 3.80 0.29
N LEU A 237 -15.41 4.65 -0.03
CA LEU A 237 -16.65 4.79 0.73
C LEU A 237 -17.33 3.43 0.89
N ASN A 238 -17.67 3.07 2.13
CA ASN A 238 -18.41 1.85 2.44
C ASN A 238 -19.86 1.93 1.95
N THR A 239 -20.29 0.99 1.11
CA THR A 239 -21.66 0.92 0.59
C THR A 239 -22.67 0.80 1.72
N GLU A 240 -22.45 -0.13 2.65
CA GLU A 240 -23.36 -0.40 3.76
C GLU A 240 -23.57 0.82 4.67
N LEU A 241 -22.53 1.65 4.88
CA LEU A 241 -22.63 2.88 5.65
C LEU A 241 -23.38 3.97 4.89
N LEU A 242 -23.13 4.11 3.59
CA LEU A 242 -23.83 5.09 2.76
C LEU A 242 -25.32 4.76 2.67
N LEU A 243 -25.68 3.52 2.34
CA LEU A 243 -27.07 3.12 2.14
C LEU A 243 -27.91 3.31 3.42
N GLU A 244 -27.34 3.00 4.58
CA GLU A 244 -27.96 3.24 5.88
C GLU A 244 -28.24 4.73 6.10
N HIS A 245 -27.23 5.59 5.85
CA HIS A 245 -27.38 7.04 5.99
C HIS A 245 -28.48 7.58 5.05
N LEU A 246 -28.53 7.11 3.82
CA LEU A 246 -29.53 7.55 2.86
C LEU A 246 -30.95 7.11 3.24
N ASN A 247 -31.10 5.94 3.85
CA ASN A 247 -32.38 5.49 4.38
C ASN A 247 -32.83 6.37 5.56
N LEU A 248 -31.92 6.67 6.50
CA LEU A 248 -32.23 7.47 7.69
C LEU A 248 -32.59 8.92 7.35
N TYR A 249 -31.80 9.58 6.51
CA TYR A 249 -31.86 11.04 6.35
C TYR A 249 -32.44 11.52 5.02
N TYR A 250 -32.52 10.65 4.00
CA TYR A 250 -32.92 11.03 2.64
C TYR A 250 -34.15 10.25 2.12
N GLY A 251 -34.85 9.53 2.99
CA GLY A 251 -36.11 8.84 2.66
C GLY A 251 -35.95 7.71 1.63
N LYS A 252 -34.75 7.13 1.52
CA LYS A 252 -34.47 5.98 0.66
C LYS A 252 -34.88 4.67 1.33
N ASN A 253 -34.92 3.59 0.56
CA ASN A 253 -35.36 2.26 1.00
C ASN A 253 -34.41 1.15 0.52
N TYR A 254 -33.11 1.40 0.55
CA TYR A 254 -32.08 0.41 0.22
C TYR A 254 -32.06 -0.73 1.23
N ARG A 255 -31.68 -1.95 0.81
CA ARG A 255 -31.63 -3.13 1.67
C ARG A 255 -30.18 -3.44 2.06
N ILE A 256 -29.87 -3.32 3.35
CA ILE A 256 -28.49 -3.53 3.85
C ILE A 256 -28.18 -5.02 4.08
N ALA A 257 -29.17 -5.83 4.48
CA ALA A 257 -28.96 -7.23 4.85
C ALA A 257 -28.22 -8.10 3.79
N PRO A 258 -28.53 -8.00 2.48
CA PRO A 258 -27.77 -8.74 1.46
C PRO A 258 -26.28 -8.39 1.42
N LEU A 259 -25.93 -7.13 1.72
CA LEU A 259 -24.54 -6.69 1.79
C LEU A 259 -23.83 -7.32 2.99
N LEU A 260 -24.49 -7.37 4.15
CA LEU A 260 -23.92 -8.00 5.35
C LEU A 260 -23.68 -9.50 5.16
N GLU A 261 -24.57 -10.19 4.45
CA GLU A 261 -24.42 -11.61 4.13
C GLU A 261 -23.22 -11.88 3.21
N VAL A 262 -23.03 -11.07 2.16
CA VAL A 262 -21.86 -11.22 1.29
C VAL A 262 -20.58 -10.75 1.99
N ILE A 263 -20.68 -9.80 2.93
CA ILE A 263 -19.54 -9.42 3.79
C ILE A 263 -19.05 -10.63 4.57
N ASP A 264 -19.95 -11.32 5.27
CA ASP A 264 -19.62 -12.49 6.09
C ASP A 264 -19.05 -13.65 5.27
N THR A 265 -19.66 -13.94 4.12
CA THR A 265 -19.38 -15.16 3.36
C THR A 265 -18.34 -15.03 2.26
N VAL A 266 -18.00 -13.81 1.83
CA VAL A 266 -17.08 -13.56 0.71
C VAL A 266 -16.07 -12.46 1.05
N ILE A 267 -16.53 -11.26 1.41
CA ILE A 267 -15.64 -10.10 1.52
C ILE A 267 -14.67 -10.27 2.69
N ASN A 268 -15.11 -10.80 3.84
CA ASN A 268 -14.23 -11.06 4.99
C ASN A 268 -13.13 -12.08 4.66
N GLN A 269 -13.44 -13.10 3.85
CA GLN A 269 -12.41 -14.03 3.39
C GLN A 269 -11.40 -13.33 2.50
N LEU A 270 -11.87 -12.56 1.50
CA LEU A 270 -10.99 -11.77 0.65
C LEU A 270 -10.16 -10.76 1.46
N HIS A 271 -10.70 -10.16 2.51
CA HIS A 271 -9.99 -9.24 3.40
C HIS A 271 -8.88 -9.92 4.19
N SER A 272 -9.12 -11.16 4.63
CA SER A 272 -8.12 -11.95 5.36
C SER A 272 -6.93 -12.34 4.49
N GLU A 273 -7.15 -12.53 3.18
CA GLU A 273 -6.12 -12.89 2.20
C GLU A 273 -5.45 -11.65 1.59
N PHE A 274 -6.24 -10.62 1.30
CA PHE A 274 -5.86 -9.39 0.62
C PHE A 274 -6.34 -8.19 1.44
N TYR A 275 -5.47 -7.70 2.32
CA TYR A 275 -5.84 -6.60 3.21
C TYR A 275 -6.04 -5.27 2.45
N TRP A 276 -7.17 -4.60 2.69
CA TRP A 276 -7.36 -3.17 2.46
C TRP A 276 -7.84 -2.49 3.74
N GLY A 277 -7.51 -1.22 3.90
CA GLY A 277 -7.89 -0.45 5.09
C GLY A 277 -6.85 0.59 5.45
N TYR A 278 -7.11 1.31 6.54
CA TYR A 278 -6.18 2.32 7.03
C TYR A 278 -4.80 1.71 7.28
N ALA A 279 -3.79 2.27 6.63
CA ALA A 279 -2.40 1.89 6.82
C ALA A 279 -1.51 3.14 6.80
N PRO A 280 -0.45 3.21 7.62
CA PRO A 280 0.43 4.38 7.70
C PRO A 280 1.03 4.80 6.36
N GLU A 281 1.34 3.86 5.47
CA GLU A 281 1.88 4.15 4.13
C GLU A 281 0.87 4.92 3.26
N TYR A 282 -0.42 4.60 3.34
CA TYR A 282 -1.46 5.31 2.59
C TYR A 282 -1.71 6.69 3.18
N TYR A 283 -1.73 6.80 4.52
CA TYR A 283 -1.75 8.09 5.21
C TYR A 283 -0.58 8.97 4.77
N LEU A 284 0.64 8.43 4.81
CA LEU A 284 1.85 9.14 4.40
C LEU A 284 1.76 9.61 2.95
N SER A 285 1.33 8.75 2.03
CA SER A 285 1.16 9.14 0.63
C SER A 285 0.16 10.28 0.45
N ALA A 286 -0.94 10.29 1.21
CA ALA A 286 -1.96 11.32 1.15
C ALA A 286 -1.49 12.65 1.74
N VAL A 287 -0.81 12.65 2.90
CA VAL A 287 -0.27 13.90 3.49
C VAL A 287 0.87 14.48 2.66
N HIS A 288 1.67 13.63 2.01
CA HIS A 288 2.70 14.07 1.07
C HIS A 288 2.18 14.36 -0.34
N ARG A 289 0.87 14.14 -0.58
CA ARG A 289 0.16 14.44 -1.82
C ARG A 289 0.75 13.73 -3.04
N CYS A 290 1.14 12.47 -2.89
CA CYS A 290 1.79 11.69 -3.93
C CYS A 290 1.10 10.34 -4.16
N SER A 291 1.44 9.70 -5.28
CA SER A 291 0.97 8.37 -5.60
C SER A 291 1.23 7.38 -4.46
N PRO A 292 0.21 6.62 -4.01
CA PRO A 292 0.36 5.59 -2.97
C PRO A 292 1.49 4.59 -3.26
N SER A 293 1.78 4.34 -4.53
CA SER A 293 2.84 3.44 -4.96
C SER A 293 4.24 3.86 -4.52
N TYR A 294 4.52 5.16 -4.29
CA TYR A 294 5.80 5.56 -3.70
C TYR A 294 5.92 5.11 -2.25
N ALA A 295 4.86 5.30 -1.45
CA ALA A 295 4.86 4.88 -0.06
C ALA A 295 4.96 3.35 0.03
N SER A 296 4.20 2.62 -0.78
CA SER A 296 4.33 1.16 -0.89
C SER A 296 5.72 0.74 -1.35
N HIS A 297 6.36 1.47 -2.26
CA HIS A 297 7.73 1.16 -2.71
C HIS A 297 8.75 1.34 -1.58
N PHE A 298 8.76 2.49 -0.90
CA PHE A 298 9.69 2.73 0.20
C PHE A 298 9.43 1.85 1.42
N TYR A 299 8.16 1.64 1.76
CA TYR A 299 7.76 0.83 2.91
C TYR A 299 7.93 -0.67 2.65
N ASN A 300 7.42 -1.22 1.55
CA ASN A 300 7.41 -2.68 1.33
C ASN A 300 8.72 -3.21 0.71
N LYS A 301 9.40 -2.44 -0.16
CA LYS A 301 10.64 -2.92 -0.81
C LYS A 301 11.85 -2.78 0.11
N HIS A 302 11.97 -1.63 0.75
CA HIS A 302 13.13 -1.31 1.59
C HIS A 302 12.89 -1.57 3.08
N MET A 303 11.67 -2.01 3.47
CA MET A 303 11.26 -2.26 4.86
C MET A 303 11.57 -1.08 5.80
N LEU A 304 11.53 0.14 5.26
CA LEU A 304 11.95 1.32 6.00
C LEU A 304 10.96 1.63 7.13
N PRO A 305 11.48 2.09 8.28
CA PRO A 305 10.67 2.72 9.30
C PRO A 305 9.79 3.84 8.73
N ILE A 306 8.58 3.99 9.26
CA ILE A 306 7.53 4.92 8.77
C ILE A 306 8.03 6.36 8.73
N ASP A 307 8.83 6.78 9.72
CA ASP A 307 9.46 8.10 9.76
C ASP A 307 10.38 8.35 8.55
N GLN A 308 11.21 7.37 8.18
CA GLN A 308 12.08 7.46 7.01
C GLN A 308 11.29 7.46 5.69
N VAL A 309 10.20 6.68 5.62
CA VAL A 309 9.30 6.73 4.47
C VAL A 309 8.72 8.14 4.33
N GLY A 310 8.28 8.77 5.42
CA GLY A 310 7.82 10.16 5.41
C GLY A 310 8.87 11.15 4.91
N GLU A 311 10.12 11.03 5.38
CA GLU A 311 11.24 11.85 4.90
C GLU A 311 11.45 11.69 3.39
N LEU A 312 11.51 10.45 2.89
CA LEU A 312 11.69 10.14 1.46
C LEU A 312 10.55 10.69 0.60
N LEU A 313 9.29 10.54 1.05
CA LEU A 313 8.13 11.10 0.35
C LEU A 313 8.16 12.64 0.33
N GLY A 314 8.74 13.26 1.37
CA GLY A 314 9.01 14.69 1.44
C GLY A 314 10.01 15.19 0.38
N LEU A 315 10.93 14.33 -0.08
CA LEU A 315 11.94 14.66 -1.08
C LEU A 315 11.43 14.57 -2.53
N ILE A 316 10.24 14.01 -2.77
CA ILE A 316 9.66 13.89 -4.11
C ILE A 316 9.27 15.26 -4.65
N VAL A 317 9.83 15.64 -5.79
CA VAL A 317 9.49 16.90 -6.46
C VAL A 317 8.03 16.90 -6.98
N PRO A 318 7.33 18.05 -7.01
CA PRO A 318 5.91 18.13 -7.33
C PRO A 318 5.49 17.39 -8.62
N GLU A 319 6.30 17.47 -9.68
CA GLU A 319 6.03 16.88 -10.99
C GLU A 319 6.04 15.35 -10.97
N LYS A 320 6.84 14.77 -10.06
CA LYS A 320 6.99 13.32 -9.89
C LYS A 320 5.98 12.72 -8.90
N LYS A 321 5.20 13.55 -8.19
CA LYS A 321 4.19 13.07 -7.21
C LYS A 321 2.97 12.40 -7.86
N ILE A 322 2.63 12.79 -9.08
CA ILE A 322 1.37 12.39 -9.74
C ILE A 322 1.40 10.92 -10.17
N SER A 323 2.54 10.46 -10.69
CA SER A 323 2.67 9.10 -11.22
C SER A 323 3.92 8.47 -10.65
N PHE A 324 3.83 7.19 -10.32
CA PHE A 324 4.94 6.45 -9.77
C PHE A 324 6.05 6.30 -10.81
N ASP A 325 7.26 6.73 -10.45
CA ASP A 325 8.47 6.55 -11.23
C ASP A 325 9.46 5.75 -10.38
N LYS A 326 9.60 4.47 -10.73
CA LYS A 326 10.44 3.53 -10.00
C LYS A 326 11.91 3.97 -9.97
N ASN A 327 12.43 4.44 -11.10
CA ASN A 327 13.85 4.81 -11.20
C ASN A 327 14.14 6.05 -10.35
N TYR A 328 13.24 7.02 -10.39
CA TYR A 328 13.34 8.21 -9.56
C TYR A 328 13.20 7.90 -8.06
N ALA A 329 12.32 6.97 -7.68
CA ALA A 329 12.22 6.50 -6.30
C ALA A 329 13.55 5.91 -5.79
N GLU A 330 14.19 5.06 -6.59
CA GLU A 330 15.52 4.50 -6.27
C GLU A 330 16.60 5.58 -6.17
N GLU A 331 16.56 6.59 -7.04
CA GLU A 331 17.49 7.72 -7.00
C GLU A 331 17.34 8.54 -5.70
N ILE A 332 16.10 8.84 -5.28
CA ILE A 332 15.84 9.50 -3.99
C ILE A 332 16.36 8.64 -2.85
N TYR A 333 16.07 7.34 -2.87
CA TYR A 333 16.50 6.41 -1.83
C TYR A 333 18.03 6.37 -1.69
N ARG A 334 18.77 6.30 -2.82
CA ARG A 334 20.23 6.35 -2.82
C ARG A 334 20.74 7.68 -2.26
N ARG A 335 20.26 8.81 -2.76
CA ARG A 335 20.66 10.14 -2.28
C ARG A 335 20.37 10.33 -0.79
N TYR A 336 19.25 9.79 -0.32
CA TYR A 336 18.88 9.82 1.09
C TYR A 336 19.90 9.04 1.94
N ASN A 337 20.28 7.84 1.51
CA ASN A 337 21.33 7.06 2.18
C ASN A 337 22.71 7.73 2.09
N ASP A 338 23.07 8.29 0.93
CA ASP A 338 24.34 9.03 0.74
C ASP A 338 24.40 10.26 1.65
N SER A 339 23.28 10.96 1.87
CA SER A 339 23.19 12.09 2.81
C SER A 339 23.36 11.69 4.29
N LYS A 340 23.25 10.39 4.57
CA LYS A 340 23.48 9.75 5.87
C LYS A 340 24.80 8.99 5.89
N SER A 341 25.63 9.08 4.86
CA SER A 341 26.96 8.46 4.85
C SER A 341 27.87 9.09 5.90
N VAL A 342 28.75 8.26 6.45
CA VAL A 342 29.84 8.65 7.35
C VAL A 342 31.08 7.90 6.93
N ASP A 343 32.27 8.47 7.17
CA ASP A 343 33.51 7.70 7.09
C ASP A 343 33.63 6.83 8.34
N ASP A 344 33.48 5.52 8.16
CA ASP A 344 33.52 4.52 9.23
C ASP A 344 34.85 3.77 9.29
N ALA A 345 35.86 4.14 8.49
CA ALA A 345 37.12 3.41 8.40
C ALA A 345 37.81 3.26 9.77
N ALA A 346 37.82 4.31 10.59
CA ALA A 346 38.38 4.27 11.93
C ALA A 346 37.59 3.35 12.88
N ALA A 347 36.25 3.41 12.82
CA ALA A 347 35.39 2.55 13.63
C ALA A 347 35.57 1.07 13.26
N VAL A 348 35.69 0.78 11.97
CA VAL A 348 35.92 -0.57 11.45
C VAL A 348 37.29 -1.07 11.84
N ALA A 349 38.34 -0.25 11.73
CA ALA A 349 39.69 -0.62 12.15
C ALA A 349 39.77 -0.95 13.65
N ASP A 350 39.09 -0.17 14.50
CA ASP A 350 38.99 -0.42 15.94
C ASP A 350 38.29 -1.76 16.23
N LEU A 351 37.17 -2.03 15.54
CA LEU A 351 36.42 -3.27 15.69
C LEU A 351 37.19 -4.47 15.14
N GLU A 352 37.89 -4.31 14.01
CA GLU A 352 38.78 -5.33 13.46
C GLU A 352 39.89 -5.67 14.45
N ALA A 353 40.50 -4.68 15.10
CA ALA A 353 41.51 -4.92 16.14
C ALA A 353 40.93 -5.69 17.35
N ALA A 354 39.70 -5.36 17.76
CA ALA A 354 39.02 -6.03 18.88
C ALA A 354 38.59 -7.48 18.54
N PHE A 355 38.21 -7.75 17.29
CA PHE A 355 37.65 -9.04 16.87
C PHE A 355 38.68 -10.00 16.30
N ARG A 356 39.85 -9.52 15.87
CA ARG A 356 40.87 -10.32 15.20
C ARG A 356 41.33 -11.50 16.07
N GLY A 357 41.22 -12.70 15.51
CA GLY A 357 41.65 -13.94 16.17
C GLY A 357 40.73 -14.42 17.29
N LYS A 358 39.61 -13.73 17.56
CA LYS A 358 38.61 -14.09 18.56
C LYS A 358 37.48 -14.92 17.94
N THR A 359 36.77 -15.65 18.79
CA THR A 359 35.48 -16.27 18.47
C THR A 359 34.37 -15.27 18.82
N LEU A 360 33.49 -14.94 17.88
CA LEU A 360 32.41 -13.98 18.15
C LEU A 360 31.13 -14.71 18.53
N LEU A 361 30.55 -14.39 19.68
CA LEU A 361 29.23 -14.85 20.11
C LEU A 361 28.19 -13.78 19.76
N LEU A 362 27.43 -14.02 18.68
CA LEU A 362 26.29 -13.17 18.32
C LEU A 362 25.05 -13.60 19.11
N ILE A 363 24.42 -12.64 19.78
CA ILE A 363 23.23 -12.89 20.60
C ILE A 363 22.06 -12.11 19.99
N ALA A 364 21.23 -12.83 19.24
CA ALA A 364 19.98 -12.35 18.67
C ALA A 364 18.84 -12.41 19.70
N PRO A 365 17.74 -11.66 19.51
CA PRO A 365 16.69 -11.50 20.52
C PRO A 365 15.69 -12.67 20.58
N GLY A 366 16.05 -13.85 20.04
CA GLY A 366 15.19 -15.03 20.02
C GLY A 366 14.80 -15.49 21.42
N LYS A 367 13.61 -16.08 21.54
CA LYS A 367 13.05 -16.54 22.81
C LYS A 367 13.95 -17.56 23.53
N SER A 368 14.70 -18.37 22.78
CA SER A 368 15.55 -19.44 23.30
C SER A 368 16.67 -18.94 24.21
N ILE A 369 17.10 -17.67 24.10
CA ILE A 369 18.13 -17.11 24.99
C ILE A 369 17.70 -17.16 26.46
N GLY A 370 16.38 -17.05 26.74
CA GLY A 370 15.87 -17.13 28.10
C GLY A 370 16.16 -18.47 28.78
N ALA A 371 16.07 -19.58 28.02
CA ALA A 371 16.38 -20.91 28.52
C ALA A 371 17.89 -21.23 28.50
N ALA A 372 18.66 -20.52 27.69
CA ALA A 372 20.10 -20.74 27.49
C ALA A 372 20.99 -19.71 28.20
N MET A 373 20.44 -18.85 29.06
CA MET A 373 21.16 -17.69 29.62
C MET A 373 22.47 -18.06 30.32
N GLU A 374 22.44 -19.09 31.17
CA GLU A 374 23.64 -19.58 31.88
C GLU A 374 24.70 -20.14 30.92
N LYS A 375 24.28 -20.82 29.85
CA LYS A 375 25.19 -21.31 28.81
C LYS A 375 25.80 -20.14 28.03
N ILE A 376 25.02 -19.11 27.72
CA ILE A 376 25.48 -17.91 27.03
C ILE A 376 26.52 -17.18 27.89
N ARG A 377 26.26 -16.98 29.19
CA ARG A 377 27.21 -16.38 30.14
C ARG A 377 28.50 -17.17 30.26
N SER A 378 28.41 -18.49 30.40
CA SER A 378 29.59 -19.36 30.47
C SER A 378 30.47 -19.30 29.23
N ILE A 379 29.89 -19.13 28.04
CA ILE A 379 30.67 -18.93 26.80
C ILE A 379 31.26 -17.52 26.76
N ALA A 380 30.52 -16.51 27.22
CA ALA A 380 30.97 -15.12 27.27
C ALA A 380 32.20 -14.91 28.18
N GLU A 381 32.37 -15.72 29.23
CA GLU A 381 33.50 -15.66 30.14
C GLU A 381 34.82 -16.21 29.55
N GLN A 382 34.79 -16.84 28.36
CA GLN A 382 35.99 -17.39 27.72
C GLN A 382 36.87 -16.27 27.17
N GLU A 383 38.18 -16.28 27.49
CA GLU A 383 39.10 -15.20 27.11
C GLU A 383 39.24 -14.98 25.59
N ASP A 384 38.98 -15.99 24.78
CA ASP A 384 39.02 -15.92 23.32
C ASP A 384 37.67 -15.56 22.69
N VAL A 385 36.63 -15.33 23.50
CA VAL A 385 35.30 -14.95 23.04
C VAL A 385 35.07 -13.45 23.19
N VAL A 386 34.43 -12.85 22.17
CA VAL A 386 33.86 -11.50 22.24
C VAL A 386 32.36 -11.61 21.97
N THR A 387 31.54 -10.94 22.74
CA THR A 387 30.08 -11.00 22.66
C THR A 387 29.50 -9.76 21.98
N LEU A 388 28.54 -9.99 21.09
CA LEU A 388 27.83 -8.92 20.37
C LEU A 388 26.32 -9.15 20.46
N GLY A 389 25.65 -8.34 21.26
CA GLY A 389 24.19 -8.30 21.34
C GLY A 389 23.60 -7.63 20.10
N LEU A 390 22.58 -8.25 19.48
CA LEU A 390 21.90 -7.74 18.28
C LEU A 390 20.52 -7.24 18.66
N ASN A 391 20.35 -5.93 18.84
CA ASN A 391 19.15 -5.33 19.44
C ASN A 391 18.73 -6.01 20.78
N THR A 392 19.68 -6.69 21.44
CA THR A 392 19.47 -7.46 22.67
C THR A 392 20.47 -6.93 23.67
N VAL A 393 19.98 -6.42 24.80
CA VAL A 393 20.84 -5.87 25.87
C VAL A 393 20.92 -6.91 26.99
N LEU A 394 22.09 -7.53 27.15
CA LEU A 394 22.41 -8.42 28.25
C LEU A 394 23.63 -7.90 29.01
N ASP A 395 23.73 -8.30 30.28
CA ASP A 395 24.86 -7.99 31.17
C ASP A 395 26.20 -8.55 30.65
N CYS A 396 26.16 -9.65 29.92
CA CYS A 396 27.32 -10.30 29.34
C CYS A 396 27.73 -9.75 27.96
N ASN A 397 27.17 -8.63 27.49
CA ASN A 397 27.54 -8.05 26.19
C ASN A 397 28.75 -7.12 26.28
N ASP A 398 29.82 -7.45 25.53
CA ASP A 398 30.97 -6.58 25.32
C ASP A 398 30.61 -5.42 24.41
N TYR A 399 29.80 -5.68 23.38
CA TYR A 399 29.28 -4.72 22.42
C TYR A 399 27.78 -4.95 22.16
N LEU A 400 27.07 -3.86 21.87
CA LEU A 400 25.68 -3.87 21.40
C LEU A 400 25.62 -3.30 19.99
N LEU A 401 25.20 -4.11 19.01
CA LEU A 401 24.82 -3.62 17.68
C LEU A 401 23.32 -3.35 17.65
N THR A 402 22.94 -2.11 17.37
CA THR A 402 21.53 -1.74 17.28
C THR A 402 21.19 -0.97 16.01
N THR A 403 20.03 -1.32 15.44
CA THR A 403 19.37 -0.62 14.34
C THR A 403 18.11 0.11 14.82
N ARG A 404 17.91 0.19 16.13
CA ARG A 404 16.70 0.69 16.80
C ARG A 404 17.02 1.91 17.65
N LYS A 405 16.30 3.01 17.43
CA LYS A 405 16.55 4.28 18.11
C LYS A 405 16.29 4.23 19.61
N ASP A 406 15.23 3.54 20.02
CA ASP A 406 14.85 3.32 21.42
C ASP A 406 15.90 2.53 22.21
N ILE A 407 16.47 1.48 21.58
CA ILE A 407 17.55 0.69 22.16
C ILE A 407 18.84 1.51 22.22
N TYR A 408 19.17 2.25 21.16
CA TYR A 408 20.32 3.15 21.12
C TYR A 408 20.27 4.17 22.26
N ASP A 409 19.15 4.87 22.43
CA ASP A 409 19.02 5.90 23.46
C ASP A 409 19.17 5.31 24.89
N SER A 410 18.60 4.13 25.13
CA SER A 410 18.71 3.41 26.40
C SER A 410 20.15 2.93 26.67
N ALA A 411 20.83 2.40 25.64
CA ALA A 411 22.20 1.92 25.74
C ALA A 411 23.20 3.05 25.99
N ILE A 412 22.98 4.21 25.38
CA ILE A 412 23.78 5.42 25.62
C ILE A 412 23.66 5.84 27.09
N ALA A 413 22.45 5.86 27.63
CA ALA A 413 22.22 6.22 29.04
C ALA A 413 22.89 5.21 30.00
N ALA A 414 22.98 3.94 29.61
CA ALA A 414 23.65 2.89 30.37
C ALA A 414 25.18 2.85 30.17
N GLY A 415 25.75 3.67 29.27
CA GLY A 415 27.20 3.75 29.04
C GLY A 415 27.81 2.53 28.32
N LEU A 416 27.00 1.76 27.59
CA LEU A 416 27.44 0.54 26.90
C LEU A 416 28.38 0.83 25.71
N ASN A 417 29.16 -0.16 25.28
CA ASN A 417 29.87 -0.10 24.00
C ASN A 417 28.89 -0.39 22.87
N ILE A 418 28.69 0.58 21.99
CA ILE A 418 27.59 0.55 21.01
C ILE A 418 28.18 0.60 19.61
N ILE A 419 27.68 -0.28 18.74
CA ILE A 419 27.84 -0.23 17.30
C ILE A 419 26.49 0.17 16.72
N VAL A 420 26.44 1.31 16.03
CA VAL A 420 25.18 1.84 15.48
C VAL A 420 25.39 2.30 14.05
N CYS A 421 24.35 2.20 13.22
CA CYS A 421 24.41 2.68 11.85
C CYS A 421 24.13 4.18 11.74
N SER A 422 24.70 4.82 10.72
CA SER A 422 24.63 6.25 10.47
C SER A 422 23.22 6.79 10.19
N ASN A 423 22.27 5.91 9.88
CA ASN A 423 20.85 6.22 9.77
C ASN A 423 20.13 6.42 11.12
N ILE A 424 20.72 5.98 12.23
CA ILE A 424 20.20 6.14 13.59
C ILE A 424 20.93 7.24 14.37
N SER A 425 22.25 7.39 14.19
CA SER A 425 23.05 8.43 14.84
C SER A 425 24.18 8.92 13.94
N LYS A 426 24.45 10.24 13.99
CA LYS A 426 25.56 10.89 13.26
C LYS A 426 26.73 11.30 14.16
N GLY A 427 26.62 11.13 15.48
CA GLY A 427 27.61 11.64 16.45
C GLY A 427 28.22 10.53 17.30
N GLY A 428 29.47 10.17 17.02
CA GLY A 428 30.25 9.23 17.85
C GLY A 428 30.93 9.98 19.00
N ARG A 429 30.75 9.52 20.23
CA ARG A 429 31.53 9.98 21.40
C ARG A 429 31.82 8.78 22.30
N GLY A 430 33.09 8.63 22.71
CA GLY A 430 33.52 7.58 23.64
C GLY A 430 33.23 6.17 23.12
N ASN A 431 32.33 5.47 23.80
CA ASN A 431 32.02 4.05 23.60
C ASN A 431 31.13 3.77 22.37
N VAL A 432 30.84 4.79 21.55
CA VAL A 432 29.94 4.67 20.37
C VAL A 432 30.74 4.61 19.09
N LYS A 433 30.63 3.49 18.38
CA LYS A 433 31.16 3.27 17.03
C LYS A 433 30.02 3.42 16.02
N ILE A 434 30.22 4.28 15.02
CA ILE A 434 29.24 4.51 13.96
C ILE A 434 29.71 3.83 12.68
N LEU A 435 28.83 2.99 12.13
CA LEU A 435 29.01 2.34 10.85
C LEU A 435 28.22 3.08 9.76
N ASN A 436 28.80 3.17 8.57
CA ASN A 436 28.10 3.71 7.41
C ASN A 436 27.00 2.75 6.98
N TYR A 437 25.74 3.13 7.18
CA TYR A 437 24.60 2.26 6.90
C TYR A 437 24.66 1.62 5.50
N GLY A 438 25.04 2.39 4.46
CA GLY A 438 25.09 1.89 3.08
C GLY A 438 26.13 0.80 2.83
N ASN A 439 27.21 0.75 3.61
CA ASN A 439 28.31 -0.21 3.42
C ASN A 439 27.99 -1.61 3.97
N TRP A 440 27.05 -1.71 4.93
CA TRP A 440 26.87 -2.93 5.73
C TRP A 440 25.52 -3.64 5.54
N ILE A 441 24.62 -3.07 4.75
CA ILE A 441 23.36 -3.72 4.35
C ILE A 441 23.56 -4.63 3.14
N ASP A 442 22.68 -5.62 2.95
CA ASP A 442 22.62 -6.40 1.70
C ASP A 442 21.53 -5.82 0.80
N VAL A 443 21.87 -5.56 -0.47
CA VAL A 443 20.96 -4.98 -1.47
C VAL A 443 20.89 -5.95 -2.65
N ASP A 444 19.92 -6.85 -2.61
CA ASP A 444 19.53 -7.72 -3.73
C ASP A 444 18.18 -7.23 -4.31
N GLU A 445 17.30 -8.10 -4.82
CA GLU A 445 15.93 -7.77 -5.22
C GLU A 445 15.13 -7.00 -4.14
N ARG A 446 15.53 -7.11 -2.87
CA ARG A 446 15.07 -6.32 -1.71
C ARG A 446 16.26 -5.88 -0.83
N THR A 447 16.08 -4.82 -0.04
CA THR A 447 17.07 -4.39 0.95
C THR A 447 16.90 -5.20 2.23
N HIS A 448 17.99 -5.76 2.75
CA HIS A 448 18.05 -6.45 4.04
C HIS A 448 19.02 -5.72 4.98
N ASP A 449 18.48 -5.07 6.01
CA ASP A 449 19.18 -4.16 6.91
C ASP A 449 19.08 -4.58 8.38
N SER A 450 18.75 -5.84 8.64
CA SER A 450 18.64 -6.34 10.01
C SER A 450 19.98 -6.27 10.73
N SER A 451 19.93 -6.13 12.07
CA SER A 451 21.12 -6.15 12.93
C SER A 451 22.00 -7.38 12.68
N SER A 452 21.40 -8.52 12.36
CA SER A 452 22.13 -9.74 12.01
C SER A 452 22.91 -9.60 10.70
N VAL A 453 22.29 -9.11 9.63
CA VAL A 453 22.96 -8.93 8.33
C VAL A 453 24.14 -7.97 8.45
N ILE A 454 23.93 -6.84 9.12
CA ILE A 454 24.96 -5.82 9.38
C ILE A 454 26.11 -6.42 10.21
N ALA A 455 25.78 -7.16 11.28
CA ALA A 455 26.79 -7.84 12.09
C ALA A 455 27.63 -8.81 11.26
N PHE A 456 27.01 -9.69 10.47
CA PHE A 456 27.76 -10.66 9.67
C PHE A 456 28.64 -9.99 8.60
N ASN A 457 28.16 -8.95 7.92
CA ASN A 457 28.96 -8.20 6.97
C ASN A 457 30.17 -7.53 7.64
N LEU A 458 29.97 -6.95 8.83
CA LEU A 458 31.04 -6.37 9.66
C LEU A 458 32.06 -7.43 10.09
N LEU A 459 31.60 -8.57 10.58
CA LEU A 459 32.45 -9.68 11.01
C LEU A 459 33.33 -10.20 9.87
N ARG A 460 32.76 -10.28 8.66
CA ARG A 460 33.50 -10.65 7.44
C ARG A 460 34.60 -9.65 7.13
N ALA A 461 34.30 -8.35 7.16
CA ALA A 461 35.30 -7.31 6.94
C ALA A 461 36.41 -7.32 8.01
N CYS A 462 36.07 -7.67 9.25
CA CYS A 462 37.04 -7.83 10.34
C CYS A 462 37.86 -9.14 10.27
N GLY A 463 37.61 -10.00 9.27
CA GLY A 463 38.35 -11.25 9.08
C GLY A 463 38.03 -12.34 10.10
N VAL A 464 36.88 -12.29 10.78
CA VAL A 464 36.48 -13.28 11.78
C VAL A 464 36.21 -14.64 11.13
N LYS A 465 36.75 -15.71 11.74
CA LYS A 465 36.68 -17.09 11.21
C LYS A 465 35.79 -18.03 12.00
N LYS A 466 35.41 -17.66 13.22
CA LYS A 466 34.58 -18.50 14.11
C LYS A 466 33.48 -17.64 14.72
N VAL A 467 32.24 -18.07 14.55
CA VAL A 467 31.06 -17.39 15.07
C VAL A 467 30.16 -18.40 15.78
N LYS A 468 29.74 -18.05 16.99
CA LYS A 468 28.72 -18.74 17.77
C LYS A 468 27.42 -17.94 17.73
N LEU A 469 26.29 -18.61 17.53
CA LEU A 469 24.98 -17.98 17.35
C LEU A 469 24.03 -18.38 18.47
N ALA A 470 23.55 -17.43 19.26
CA ALA A 470 22.50 -17.60 20.27
C ALA A 470 21.28 -16.77 19.92
N GLY A 471 20.07 -17.31 20.14
CA GLY A 471 18.81 -16.60 19.89
C GLY A 471 18.43 -16.45 18.41
N PHE A 472 19.01 -17.27 17.52
CA PHE A 472 18.68 -17.32 16.10
C PHE A 472 17.57 -18.35 15.83
N ASP A 473 16.46 -18.25 16.55
CA ASP A 473 15.47 -19.33 16.67
C ASP A 473 14.73 -19.63 15.36
N GLY A 474 14.53 -18.62 14.52
CA GLY A 474 13.51 -18.64 13.47
C GLY A 474 12.32 -17.75 13.81
N PHE A 475 11.53 -17.42 12.79
CA PHE A 475 10.24 -16.77 12.94
C PHE A 475 9.12 -17.82 13.01
N SER A 476 8.05 -17.49 13.72
CA SER A 476 6.82 -18.25 13.92
C SER A 476 5.62 -17.29 13.79
N VAL A 477 4.48 -17.83 13.36
CA VAL A 477 3.20 -17.09 13.35
C VAL A 477 2.72 -16.81 14.78
N ASN A 478 3.14 -17.62 15.74
CA ASN A 478 2.89 -17.36 17.15
C ASN A 478 3.85 -16.27 17.63
N ILE A 479 3.33 -15.05 17.80
CA ILE A 479 4.10 -13.88 18.24
C ILE A 479 4.87 -14.11 19.55
N ASN A 480 4.36 -14.99 20.43
CA ASN A 480 4.98 -15.32 21.71
C ASN A 480 6.16 -16.28 21.60
N GLU A 481 6.47 -16.81 20.41
CA GLU A 481 7.61 -17.69 20.15
C GLU A 481 8.82 -16.94 19.59
N ASN A 482 8.64 -15.74 19.04
CA ASN A 482 9.67 -15.06 18.25
C ASN A 482 10.76 -14.38 19.08
N TYR A 483 10.38 -13.71 20.17
CA TYR A 483 11.30 -12.82 20.90
C TYR A 483 11.27 -13.06 22.40
N TYR A 484 12.46 -12.99 23.01
CA TYR A 484 12.66 -12.99 24.46
C TYR A 484 12.02 -11.77 25.11
N ASP A 485 12.36 -10.56 24.65
CA ASP A 485 11.74 -9.32 25.10
C ASP A 485 10.37 -9.14 24.44
N PRO A 486 9.27 -9.06 25.21
CA PRO A 486 7.94 -8.79 24.68
C PRO A 486 7.83 -7.49 23.86
N ASN A 487 8.67 -6.48 24.12
CA ASN A 487 8.64 -5.20 23.40
C ASN A 487 9.19 -5.28 21.97
N LEU A 488 9.89 -6.37 21.63
CA LEU A 488 10.39 -6.64 20.28
C LEU A 488 9.38 -7.43 19.41
N ARG A 489 8.27 -7.85 20.01
CA ARG A 489 7.26 -8.67 19.35
C ARG A 489 6.47 -7.88 18.32
N HIS A 490 6.50 -8.38 17.08
CA HIS A 490 5.65 -7.90 16.00
C HIS A 490 4.92 -9.07 15.34
N PRO A 491 3.64 -8.91 15.00
CA PRO A 491 2.89 -9.95 14.31
C PRO A 491 3.50 -10.19 12.93
N VAL A 492 3.56 -11.46 12.53
CA VAL A 492 4.02 -11.90 11.21
C VAL A 492 3.04 -12.93 10.68
N ASN A 493 2.71 -12.85 9.38
CA ASN A 493 1.85 -13.85 8.74
C ASN A 493 2.67 -15.06 8.26
N ALA A 494 1.99 -16.12 7.83
CA ALA A 494 2.64 -17.39 7.43
C ALA A 494 3.64 -17.21 6.27
N GLU A 495 3.28 -16.42 5.24
CA GLU A 495 4.15 -16.15 4.09
C GLU A 495 5.42 -15.39 4.52
N GLN A 496 5.28 -14.39 5.39
CA GLN A 496 6.40 -13.63 5.94
C GLN A 496 7.34 -14.52 6.76
N VAL A 497 6.78 -15.44 7.56
CA VAL A 497 7.56 -16.41 8.34
C VAL A 497 8.39 -17.30 7.42
N GLU A 498 7.75 -17.95 6.44
CA GLU A 498 8.43 -18.84 5.51
C GLU A 498 9.55 -18.09 4.75
N ARG A 499 9.24 -16.91 4.23
CA ARG A 499 10.20 -16.08 3.49
C ARG A 499 11.38 -15.66 4.34
N ARG A 500 11.15 -15.15 5.56
CA ARG A 500 12.22 -14.69 6.46
C ARG A 500 13.12 -15.84 6.86
N ASN A 501 12.55 -17.00 7.20
CA ASN A 501 13.34 -18.16 7.60
C ASN A 501 14.18 -18.70 6.44
N ARG A 502 13.61 -18.76 5.23
CA ARG A 502 14.35 -19.14 4.01
C ARG A 502 15.52 -18.22 3.74
N TYR A 503 15.33 -16.90 3.86
CA TYR A 503 16.40 -15.92 3.68
C TYR A 503 17.56 -16.15 4.67
N TYR A 504 17.28 -16.20 5.98
CA TYR A 504 18.35 -16.37 6.98
C TYR A 504 19.06 -17.71 6.87
N LYS A 505 18.35 -18.78 6.48
CA LYS A 505 18.98 -20.08 6.20
C LYS A 505 19.97 -19.97 5.05
N ASN A 506 19.57 -19.37 3.92
CA ASN A 506 20.46 -19.17 2.78
C ASN A 506 21.63 -18.23 3.11
N PHE A 507 21.36 -17.17 3.88
CA PHE A 507 22.37 -16.19 4.28
C PHE A 507 23.45 -16.82 5.18
N ILE A 508 23.05 -17.61 6.18
CA ILE A 508 24.00 -18.33 7.06
C ILE A 508 24.80 -19.38 6.28
N ASN A 509 24.17 -20.08 5.33
CA ASN A 509 24.88 -21.03 4.47
C ASN A 509 25.94 -20.33 3.59
N ARG A 510 25.62 -19.17 3.00
CA ARG A 510 26.60 -18.36 2.26
C ARG A 510 27.82 -18.01 3.11
N ILE A 511 27.60 -17.66 4.38
CA ILE A 511 28.68 -17.34 5.33
C ILE A 511 29.55 -18.57 5.62
N ARG A 512 28.95 -19.76 5.75
CA ARG A 512 29.69 -21.04 5.89
C ARG A 512 30.54 -21.32 4.64
N ASP A 513 29.98 -21.13 3.45
CA ASP A 513 30.66 -21.36 2.17
C ASP A 513 31.87 -20.42 1.97
N GLU A 514 31.83 -19.21 2.55
CA GLU A 514 32.94 -18.25 2.58
C GLU A 514 34.05 -18.61 3.60
N GLY A 515 33.94 -19.76 4.28
CA GLY A 515 34.96 -20.31 5.17
C GLY A 515 34.88 -19.82 6.62
N VAL A 516 33.72 -19.30 7.06
CA VAL A 516 33.46 -18.98 8.47
C VAL A 516 32.84 -20.20 9.16
N THR A 517 33.42 -20.62 10.28
CA THR A 517 32.85 -21.68 11.12
C THR A 517 31.69 -21.13 11.93
N VAL A 518 30.49 -21.68 11.75
CA VAL A 518 29.26 -21.26 12.44
C VAL A 518 28.75 -22.37 13.37
N GLU A 519 28.63 -22.07 14.66
CA GLU A 519 28.13 -22.98 15.70
C GLU A 519 26.86 -22.39 16.35
N PHE A 520 25.77 -23.15 16.46
CA PHE A 520 24.57 -22.71 17.17
C PHE A 520 24.63 -23.06 18.66
N VAL A 521 24.50 -22.05 19.52
CA VAL A 521 24.48 -22.19 20.98
C VAL A 521 23.08 -22.56 21.48
N THR A 522 22.05 -22.08 20.77
CA THR A 522 20.62 -22.34 21.04
C THR A 522 19.97 -23.07 19.85
N PRO A 523 18.82 -23.75 20.04
CA PRO A 523 18.08 -24.32 18.92
C PRO A 523 17.75 -23.27 17.85
N SER A 524 17.85 -23.65 16.58
CA SER A 524 17.72 -22.75 15.44
C SER A 524 17.09 -23.47 14.25
N GLN A 525 16.15 -22.83 13.55
CA GLN A 525 15.63 -23.32 12.26
C GLN A 525 16.65 -23.19 11.10
N TYR A 526 17.78 -22.51 11.34
CA TYR A 526 18.80 -22.22 10.33
C TYR A 526 20.00 -23.16 10.39
N GLU A 527 19.98 -24.13 11.31
CA GLU A 527 20.89 -25.28 11.28
C GLU A 527 20.68 -26.08 9.98
#